data_AF-A0A355E6X4-F1
#
_entry.id   AF-A0A355E6X4-F1
#
_cell.length_a   1.000
_cell.length_b   1.000
_cell.length_c   1.000
_cell.angle_alpha   90.00
_cell.angle_beta   90.00
_cell.angle_gamma   90.00
#
_symmetry.space_group_name_H-M   'P 1'
#
loop_
_entity.id
_entity.type
_entity.pdbx_description
1 polymer ?
#
loop_
_entity_poly.entity_id
_entity_poly.type
_entity_poly.pdbx_seq_one_letter_code
_entity_poly.pdbx_strand_id
1 'polypeptide(L)'
;MAGEVKIREALEFGWDTLLARLGPLLRLQALTVLLGFGPIALGEIVPGNLGYLLLVSGSLLQFWMALGWARVALKLAEGGEVSSGDLFADWRALPAFFASSFIVYLAVLIGLVFLVAPGAFLLSAWCLFPLVLAAEQAGPIAALRRSWRLSAGSRLPLLGLILLSILLAAAGLLACGFGIFLSAPVVAVAWARVYRDLASGA
;
A
#
# COMPACT_ATOMS: atom_id res chain seq x y z
N MET A 1 24.74 -9.81 3.05
CA MET A 1 23.79 -10.55 3.91
C MET A 1 22.46 -9.83 3.75
N ALA A 2 21.52 -10.43 3.02
CA ALA A 2 20.24 -9.77 2.70
C ALA A 2 19.46 -9.51 3.99
N GLY A 3 18.86 -8.33 4.13
CA GLY A 3 18.07 -7.95 5.30
C GLY A 3 17.01 -9.01 5.60
N GLU A 4 17.08 -9.62 6.78
CA GLU A 4 16.10 -10.62 7.20
C GLU A 4 14.76 -9.90 7.45
N VAL A 5 13.70 -10.37 6.80
CA VAL A 5 12.38 -9.77 6.98
C VAL A 5 11.78 -10.26 8.29
N LYS A 6 11.80 -9.39 9.29
CA LYS A 6 11.28 -9.67 10.61
C LYS A 6 9.86 -9.14 10.77
N ILE A 7 8.89 -9.95 10.34
CA ILE A 7 7.46 -9.59 10.30
C ILE A 7 6.94 -9.06 11.63
N ARG A 8 7.33 -9.71 12.75
CA ARG A 8 6.91 -9.31 14.10
C ARG A 8 7.41 -7.92 14.47
N GLU A 9 8.73 -7.69 14.32
CA GLU A 9 9.35 -6.38 14.61
C GLU A 9 8.76 -5.27 13.73
N ALA A 10 8.45 -5.56 12.46
CA ALA A 10 7.82 -4.60 11.55
C ALA A 10 6.40 -4.22 11.99
N LEU A 11 5.59 -5.19 12.44
CA LEU A 11 4.24 -4.92 12.94
C LEU A 11 4.25 -4.23 14.30
N GLU A 12 5.14 -4.61 15.20
CA GLU A 12 5.35 -3.92 16.49
C GLU A 12 5.74 -2.47 16.24
N PHE A 13 6.68 -2.22 15.33
CA PHE A 13 7.04 -0.86 14.92
C PHE A 13 5.85 -0.08 14.33
N GLY A 14 5.03 -0.71 13.49
CA GLY A 14 3.81 -0.10 12.96
C GLY A 14 2.79 0.25 14.05
N TRP A 15 2.63 -0.64 15.03
CA TRP A 15 1.74 -0.45 16.17
C TRP A 15 2.22 0.67 17.11
N ASP A 16 3.51 0.68 17.45
CA ASP A 16 4.11 1.71 18.30
C ASP A 16 4.06 3.08 17.62
N THR A 17 4.32 3.13 16.31
CA THR A 17 4.20 4.36 15.51
C THR A 17 2.76 4.86 15.47
N LEU A 18 1.79 3.94 15.32
CA LEU A 18 0.37 4.29 15.39
C LEU A 18 0.06 4.94 16.73
N LEU A 19 0.41 4.30 17.85
CA LEU A 19 0.16 4.79 19.20
C LEU A 19 0.82 6.15 19.45
N ALA A 20 2.07 6.32 19.03
CA ALA A 20 2.83 7.57 19.17
C ALA A 20 2.26 8.72 18.32
N ARG A 21 1.63 8.42 17.18
CA ARG A 21 1.11 9.40 16.21
C ARG A 21 -0.39 9.25 15.95
N LEU A 22 -1.17 8.81 16.96
CA LEU A 22 -2.60 8.52 16.83
C LEU A 22 -3.38 9.68 16.20
N GLY A 23 -3.23 10.89 16.75
CA GLY A 23 -3.98 12.06 16.28
C GLY A 23 -3.81 12.34 14.78
N PRO A 24 -2.58 12.57 14.30
CA PRO A 24 -2.31 12.77 12.87
C PRO A 24 -2.74 11.59 12.01
N LEU A 25 -2.42 10.35 12.41
CA LEU A 25 -2.73 9.16 11.61
C LEU A 25 -4.24 8.91 11.48
N LEU A 26 -5.00 9.08 12.56
CA LEU A 26 -6.46 8.95 12.51
C LEU A 26 -7.10 10.04 11.66
N ARG A 27 -6.57 11.27 11.66
CA ARG A 27 -7.03 12.34 10.76
C ARG A 27 -6.74 12.01 9.30
N LEU A 28 -5.54 11.51 8.99
CA LEU A 28 -5.17 11.09 7.64
C LEU A 28 -6.02 9.91 7.16
N GLN A 29 -6.29 8.94 8.05
CA GLN A 29 -7.14 7.80 7.75
C GLN A 29 -8.60 8.22 7.56
N ALA A 30 -9.13 9.12 8.39
CA ALA A 30 -10.46 9.69 8.21
C ALA A 30 -10.58 10.40 6.86
N LEU A 31 -9.58 11.22 6.51
CA LEU A 31 -9.52 11.92 5.23
C LEU A 31 -9.46 10.94 4.05
N THR A 32 -8.64 9.89 4.16
CA THR A 32 -8.54 8.83 3.15
C THR A 32 -9.87 8.13 2.94
N VAL A 33 -10.55 7.74 4.02
CA VAL A 33 -11.82 7.04 3.94
C VAL A 33 -12.89 7.96 3.34
N LEU A 34 -12.96 9.21 3.79
CA LEU A 34 -13.94 10.18 3.30
C LEU A 34 -13.74 10.49 1.80
N LEU A 35 -12.51 10.75 1.37
CA LEU A 35 -12.21 11.10 -0.01
C LEU A 35 -12.24 9.89 -0.96
N GLY A 36 -11.83 8.71 -0.48
CA GLY A 36 -11.80 7.48 -1.27
C GLY A 36 -13.16 6.82 -1.40
N PHE A 37 -13.95 6.74 -0.31
CA PHE A 37 -15.24 6.05 -0.31
C PHE A 37 -16.44 6.99 -0.42
N GLY A 38 -16.32 8.27 -0.07
CA GLY A 38 -17.41 9.24 -0.16
C GLY A 38 -17.99 9.37 -1.58
N PRO A 39 -17.17 9.63 -2.61
CA PRO A 39 -17.64 9.69 -3.99
C PRO A 39 -18.24 8.37 -4.46
N ILE A 40 -17.68 7.23 -4.04
CA ILE A 40 -18.20 5.90 -4.40
C ILE A 40 -19.61 5.73 -3.84
N ALA A 41 -19.79 5.98 -2.53
CA ALA A 41 -21.09 5.85 -1.87
C ALA A 41 -22.14 6.78 -2.48
N LEU A 42 -21.77 8.02 -2.83
CA LEU A 42 -22.67 8.94 -3.53
C LEU A 42 -23.00 8.46 -4.95
N GLY A 43 -22.01 7.91 -5.65
CA GLY A 43 -22.16 7.42 -7.03
C GLY A 43 -23.15 6.25 -7.16
N GLU A 44 -23.27 5.41 -6.13
CA GLU A 44 -24.27 4.33 -6.07
C GLU A 44 -25.71 4.84 -5.91
N ILE A 45 -25.89 6.03 -5.35
CA ILE A 45 -27.22 6.59 -5.03
C ILE A 45 -27.68 7.59 -6.10
N VAL A 46 -26.74 8.28 -6.74
CA VAL A 46 -27.02 9.29 -7.76
C VAL A 46 -27.25 8.61 -9.12
N PRO A 47 -28.44 8.71 -9.74
CA PRO A 47 -28.70 8.08 -11.02
C PRO A 47 -28.04 8.84 -12.19
N GLY A 48 -27.81 8.10 -13.28
CA GLY A 48 -27.33 8.65 -14.55
C GLY A 48 -25.83 8.93 -14.59
N ASN A 49 -25.41 9.74 -15.56
CA ASN A 49 -23.98 9.97 -15.85
C ASN A 49 -23.20 10.55 -14.66
N LEU A 50 -23.86 11.34 -13.81
CA LEU A 50 -23.22 11.91 -12.62
C LEU A 50 -22.84 10.82 -11.61
N GLY A 51 -23.66 9.78 -11.43
CA GLY A 51 -23.34 8.64 -10.57
C GLY A 51 -22.10 7.89 -11.06
N TYR A 52 -22.06 7.56 -12.35
CA TYR A 52 -20.90 6.91 -12.96
C TYR A 52 -19.61 7.73 -12.84
N LEU A 53 -19.68 9.06 -13.02
CA LEU A 53 -18.53 9.95 -12.83
C LEU A 53 -18.03 9.92 -11.37
N LEU A 54 -18.93 9.88 -10.39
CA LEU A 54 -18.57 9.79 -8.97
C LEU A 54 -17.91 8.44 -8.62
N LEU A 55 -18.42 7.33 -9.17
CA LEU A 55 -17.82 6.01 -9.00
C LEU A 55 -16.41 5.93 -9.58
N VAL A 56 -16.21 6.41 -10.82
CA VAL A 56 -14.91 6.40 -11.49
C VAL A 56 -13.92 7.31 -10.77
N SER A 57 -14.33 8.53 -10.41
CA SER A 57 -13.46 9.46 -9.69
C SER A 57 -13.07 8.95 -8.29
N GLY A 58 -14.01 8.37 -7.55
CA GLY A 58 -13.73 7.70 -6.27
C GLY A 58 -12.74 6.54 -6.42
N SER A 59 -12.90 5.73 -7.46
CA SER A 59 -11.98 4.62 -7.76
C SER A 59 -10.57 5.12 -8.07
N LEU A 60 -10.43 6.20 -8.85
CA LEU A 60 -9.13 6.82 -9.15
C LEU A 60 -8.49 7.43 -7.88
N LEU A 61 -9.29 8.04 -7.01
CA LEU A 61 -8.82 8.58 -5.74
C LEU A 61 -8.27 7.49 -4.82
N GLN A 62 -8.79 6.26 -4.86
CA GLN A 62 -8.23 5.14 -4.09
C GLN A 62 -6.80 4.80 -4.51
N PHE A 63 -6.51 4.76 -5.83
CA PHE A 63 -5.14 4.56 -6.32
C PHE A 63 -4.21 5.69 -5.89
N TRP A 64 -4.70 6.93 -5.91
CA TRP A 64 -3.93 8.05 -5.39
C TRP A 64 -3.64 7.85 -3.91
N MET A 65 -4.66 7.56 -3.11
CA MET A 65 -4.50 7.43 -1.67
C MET A 65 -3.55 6.28 -1.30
N ALA A 66 -3.53 5.18 -2.06
CA ALA A 66 -2.55 4.11 -1.89
C ALA A 66 -1.09 4.60 -2.05
N LEU A 67 -0.82 5.43 -3.07
CA LEU A 67 0.51 6.03 -3.28
C LEU A 67 0.84 7.04 -2.17
N GLY A 68 -0.12 7.86 -1.77
CA GLY A 68 0.01 8.81 -0.66
C GLY A 68 0.35 8.10 0.66
N TRP A 69 -0.30 6.97 0.94
CA TRP A 69 0.00 6.14 2.11
C TRP A 69 1.39 5.51 2.05
N ALA A 70 1.85 5.08 0.87
CA ALA A 70 3.23 4.60 0.71
C ALA A 70 4.24 5.70 1.11
N ARG A 71 4.00 6.95 0.69
CA ARG A 71 4.84 8.10 1.04
C ARG A 71 4.80 8.44 2.53
N VAL A 72 3.60 8.50 3.10
CA VAL A 72 3.40 8.73 4.55
C VAL A 72 4.09 7.65 5.37
N ALA A 73 3.96 6.39 4.98
CA ALA A 73 4.57 5.27 5.67
C ALA A 73 6.11 5.34 5.65
N LEU A 74 6.70 5.72 4.51
CA LEU A 74 8.16 5.94 4.41
C LEU A 74 8.61 7.09 5.32
N LYS A 75 7.89 8.21 5.31
CA LYS A 75 8.20 9.38 6.16
C LYS A 75 8.12 9.04 7.64
N LEU A 76 7.13 8.24 8.05
CA LEU A 76 7.00 7.74 9.42
C LEU A 76 8.12 6.77 9.78
N ALA A 77 8.49 5.87 8.87
CA ALA A 77 9.62 4.98 9.07
C ALA A 77 10.94 5.75 9.22
N GLU A 78 11.04 6.97 8.69
CA GLU A 78 12.16 7.92 8.86
C GLU A 78 12.08 8.77 10.13
N GLY A 79 11.03 8.62 10.93
CA GLY A 79 10.78 9.44 12.13
C GLY A 79 10.27 10.85 11.82
N GLY A 80 9.90 11.12 10.57
CA GLY A 80 9.37 12.41 10.13
C GLY A 80 7.94 12.67 10.61
N GLU A 81 7.55 13.94 10.58
CA GLU A 81 6.19 14.36 10.91
C GLU A 81 5.28 14.29 9.68
N VAL A 82 4.03 13.89 9.89
CA VAL A 82 3.06 13.69 8.81
C VAL A 82 2.03 14.81 8.78
N SER A 83 1.70 15.24 7.56
CA SER A 83 0.70 16.26 7.25
C SER A 83 -0.26 15.73 6.19
N SER A 84 -1.47 16.30 6.14
CA SER A 84 -2.46 15.99 5.10
C SER A 84 -1.92 16.23 3.69
N GLY A 85 -0.97 17.16 3.51
CA GLY A 85 -0.33 17.41 2.23
C GLY A 85 0.55 16.26 1.73
N ASP A 86 1.07 15.42 2.64
CA ASP A 86 1.93 14.29 2.27
C ASP A 86 1.16 13.21 1.46
N LEU A 87 -0.16 13.08 1.66
CA LEU A 87 -1.00 12.18 0.88
C LEU A 87 -1.09 12.58 -0.61
N PHE A 88 -0.88 13.87 -0.91
CA PHE A 88 -1.04 14.43 -2.26
C PHE A 88 0.30 14.80 -2.92
N ALA A 89 1.42 14.63 -2.22
CA ALA A 89 2.72 15.14 -2.65
C ALA A 89 3.23 14.52 -3.97
N ASP A 90 2.96 13.23 -4.20
CA ASP A 90 3.52 12.46 -5.32
C ASP A 90 2.57 12.29 -6.51
N TRP A 91 1.72 13.29 -6.79
CA TRP A 91 0.78 13.23 -7.91
C TRP A 91 1.45 12.95 -9.27
N ARG A 92 2.71 13.36 -9.44
CA ARG A 92 3.51 13.11 -10.66
C ARG A 92 3.87 11.64 -10.84
N ALA A 93 3.91 10.85 -9.77
CA ALA A 93 4.17 9.42 -9.82
C ALA A 93 2.88 8.61 -10.06
N LEU A 94 1.69 9.23 -10.06
CA LEU A 94 0.41 8.53 -10.30
C LEU A 94 0.36 7.80 -11.65
N PRO A 95 0.80 8.37 -12.78
CA PRO A 95 0.79 7.64 -14.05
C PRO A 95 1.70 6.40 -14.00
N ALA A 96 2.87 6.52 -13.37
CA ALA A 96 3.78 5.39 -13.18
C ALA A 96 3.19 4.34 -12.23
N PHE A 97 2.51 4.78 -11.17
CA PHE A 97 1.80 3.90 -10.23
C PHE A 97 0.67 3.14 -10.90
N PHE A 98 -0.15 3.82 -11.70
CA PHE A 98 -1.23 3.19 -12.45
C PHE A 98 -0.71 2.18 -13.47
N ALA A 99 0.29 2.56 -14.27
CA ALA A 99 0.90 1.66 -15.24
C ALA A 99 1.55 0.44 -14.57
N SER A 100 2.27 0.63 -13.46
CA SER A 100 2.87 -0.47 -12.69
C SER A 100 1.81 -1.38 -12.10
N SER A 101 0.76 -0.80 -11.50
CA SER A 101 -0.35 -1.56 -10.90
C SER A 101 -1.08 -2.37 -11.96
N PHE A 102 -1.29 -1.82 -13.15
CA PHE A 102 -1.94 -2.52 -14.26
C PHE A 102 -1.10 -3.71 -14.76
N ILE A 103 0.21 -3.53 -14.92
CA ILE A 103 1.14 -4.61 -15.29
C ILE A 103 1.13 -5.72 -14.23
N VAL A 104 1.24 -5.34 -12.95
CA VAL A 104 1.23 -6.29 -11.83
C VAL A 104 -0.09 -7.04 -11.78
N TYR A 105 -1.22 -6.34 -11.90
CA TYR A 105 -2.55 -6.94 -11.90
C TYR A 105 -2.70 -8.00 -13.00
N LEU A 106 -2.37 -7.66 -14.25
CA LEU A 106 -2.47 -8.61 -15.36
C LEU A 106 -1.55 -9.81 -15.17
N ALA A 107 -0.31 -9.58 -14.77
CA ALA A 107 0.67 -10.65 -14.61
C ALA A 107 0.33 -11.57 -13.42
N VAL A 108 -0.15 -11.03 -12.30
CA VAL A 108 -0.63 -11.82 -11.15
C VAL A 108 -1.91 -12.57 -11.52
N LEU A 109 -2.84 -11.94 -12.25
CA LEU A 109 -4.07 -12.60 -12.71
C LEU A 109 -3.76 -13.80 -13.62
N ILE A 110 -2.90 -13.60 -14.63
CA ILE A 110 -2.43 -14.69 -15.50
C ILE A 110 -1.73 -15.77 -14.67
N GLY A 111 -0.85 -15.35 -13.74
CA GLY A 111 -0.17 -16.26 -12.83
C GLY A 111 -1.17 -17.15 -12.08
N LEU A 112 -2.14 -16.54 -11.39
CA LEU A 112 -3.16 -17.25 -10.60
C LEU A 112 -4.07 -18.16 -11.46
N VAL A 113 -4.41 -17.73 -12.68
CA VAL A 113 -5.23 -18.54 -13.61
C VAL A 113 -4.48 -19.79 -14.07
N PHE A 114 -3.18 -19.67 -14.35
CA PHE A 114 -2.39 -20.83 -14.77
C PHE A 114 -2.09 -21.75 -13.58
N LEU A 115 -1.59 -21.22 -12.45
CA LEU A 115 -1.37 -21.96 -11.20
C LEU A 115 -1.26 -20.98 -10.01
N VAL A 116 -1.73 -21.34 -8.81
CA VAL A 116 -1.63 -20.46 -7.63
C VAL A 116 -0.17 -20.08 -7.30
N ALA A 117 0.77 -20.99 -7.52
CA ALA A 117 2.20 -20.79 -7.23
C ALA A 117 2.87 -19.64 -8.03
N PRO A 118 2.78 -19.57 -9.37
CA PRO A 118 3.32 -18.45 -10.14
C PRO A 118 2.64 -17.11 -9.81
N GLY A 119 1.34 -17.10 -9.50
CA GLY A 119 0.66 -15.89 -9.04
C GLY A 119 1.23 -15.37 -7.71
N ALA A 120 1.38 -16.25 -6.71
CA ALA A 120 1.98 -15.91 -5.43
C ALA A 120 3.44 -15.43 -5.59
N PHE A 121 4.21 -16.12 -6.44
CA PHE A 121 5.59 -15.73 -6.73
C PHE A 121 5.68 -14.28 -7.27
N LEU A 122 4.86 -13.93 -8.27
CA LEU A 122 4.84 -12.58 -8.85
C LEU A 122 4.39 -11.52 -7.83
N LEU A 123 3.41 -11.86 -7.00
CA LEU A 123 2.94 -10.97 -5.93
C LEU A 123 4.06 -10.64 -4.95
N SER A 124 4.82 -11.65 -4.51
CA SER A 124 5.99 -11.45 -3.64
C SER A 124 7.12 -10.68 -4.30
N ALA A 125 7.25 -10.79 -5.63
CA ALA A 125 8.29 -10.13 -6.37
C ALA A 125 8.03 -8.62 -6.55
N TRP A 126 6.75 -8.24 -6.66
CA TRP A 126 6.35 -6.86 -6.92
C TRP A 126 5.71 -6.13 -5.74
N CYS A 127 5.47 -6.76 -4.57
CA CYS A 127 4.79 -6.12 -3.45
C CYS A 127 5.41 -4.80 -2.94
N LEU A 128 6.70 -4.54 -3.20
CA LEU A 128 7.41 -3.33 -2.78
C LEU A 128 7.35 -2.20 -3.82
N PHE A 129 6.78 -2.42 -5.02
CA PHE A 129 6.74 -1.40 -6.07
C PHE A 129 6.08 -0.06 -5.64
N PRO A 130 5.02 -0.04 -4.80
CA PRO A 130 4.43 1.23 -4.35
C PRO A 130 5.42 2.07 -3.53
N LEU A 131 6.19 1.42 -2.66
CA LEU A 131 7.19 2.07 -1.81
C LEU A 131 8.40 2.51 -2.63
N VAL A 132 8.82 1.72 -3.62
CA VAL A 132 9.86 2.14 -4.57
C VAL A 132 9.44 3.38 -5.35
N LEU A 133 8.20 3.43 -5.86
CA LEU A 133 7.70 4.60 -6.57
C LEU A 133 7.66 5.84 -5.67
N ALA A 134 7.17 5.69 -4.43
CA ALA A 134 7.09 6.77 -3.46
C ALA A 134 8.48 7.23 -2.97
N ALA A 135 9.47 6.34 -2.89
CA ALA A 135 10.82 6.65 -2.42
C ALA A 135 11.73 7.18 -3.54
N GLU A 136 11.76 6.51 -4.68
CA GLU A 136 12.75 6.71 -5.75
C GLU A 136 12.20 7.51 -6.95
N GLN A 137 10.90 7.82 -6.99
CA GLN A 137 10.21 8.44 -8.16
C GLN A 137 10.55 7.77 -9.50
N ALA A 138 10.76 6.46 -9.47
CA ALA A 138 11.18 5.67 -10.62
C ALA A 138 10.07 5.58 -11.68
N GLY A 139 10.47 5.37 -12.94
CA GLY A 139 9.52 4.99 -13.99
C GLY A 139 8.86 3.62 -13.72
N PRO A 140 7.75 3.28 -14.38
CA PRO A 140 6.95 2.10 -14.03
C PRO A 140 7.74 0.79 -14.09
N ILE A 141 8.45 0.54 -15.20
CA ILE A 141 9.27 -0.67 -15.36
C ILE A 141 10.48 -0.68 -14.40
N ALA A 142 11.07 0.50 -14.14
CA ALA A 142 12.19 0.63 -13.22
C ALA A 142 11.76 0.29 -11.78
N ALA A 143 10.60 0.75 -11.34
CA ALA A 143 10.04 0.44 -10.04
C ALA A 143 9.77 -1.06 -9.86
N LEU A 144 9.16 -1.71 -10.86
CA LEU A 144 8.92 -3.15 -10.85
C LEU A 144 10.23 -3.95 -10.81
N ARG A 145 11.24 -3.55 -11.60
CA ARG A 145 12.56 -4.18 -11.60
C ARG A 145 13.27 -4.02 -10.26
N ARG A 146 13.17 -2.84 -9.64
CA ARG A 146 13.74 -2.57 -8.32
C ARG A 146 13.05 -3.40 -7.24
N SER A 147 11.72 -3.46 -7.22
CA SER A 147 10.97 -4.35 -6.32
C SER A 147 11.39 -5.82 -6.48
N TRP A 148 11.55 -6.28 -7.73
CA TRP A 148 11.99 -7.65 -7.99
C TRP A 148 13.38 -7.96 -7.41
N ARG A 149 14.31 -7.00 -7.50
CA ARG A 149 15.66 -7.14 -6.94
C ARG A 149 15.63 -7.14 -5.41
N LEU A 150 14.87 -6.21 -4.80
CA LEU A 150 14.73 -6.10 -3.35
C LEU A 150 14.09 -7.36 -2.74
N SER A 151 13.12 -7.95 -3.43
CA SER A 151 12.40 -9.15 -2.96
C SER A 151 13.16 -10.46 -3.18
N ALA A 152 14.16 -10.51 -4.06
CA ALA A 152 14.78 -11.76 -4.51
C ALA A 152 15.34 -12.65 -3.37
N GLY A 153 15.85 -12.05 -2.30
CA GLY A 153 16.40 -12.77 -1.14
C GLY A 153 15.37 -13.12 -0.06
N SER A 154 14.16 -12.53 -0.11
CA SER A 154 13.20 -12.56 1.01
C SER A 154 11.76 -12.83 0.58
N ARG A 155 11.55 -13.52 -0.55
CA ARG A 155 10.22 -13.79 -1.14
C ARG A 155 9.27 -14.55 -0.20
N LEU A 156 9.76 -15.57 0.50
CA LEU A 156 8.94 -16.37 1.42
C LEU A 156 8.47 -15.54 2.63
N PRO A 157 9.36 -14.81 3.34
CA PRO A 157 8.91 -13.86 4.36
C PRO A 157 7.96 -12.78 3.84
N LEU A 158 8.19 -12.24 2.63
CA LEU A 158 7.30 -11.25 2.02
C LEU A 158 5.91 -11.85 1.72
N LEU A 159 5.82 -13.10 1.28
CA LEU A 159 4.55 -13.82 1.17
C LEU A 159 3.84 -13.93 2.51
N GLY A 160 4.57 -14.26 3.58
CA GLY A 160 4.02 -14.28 4.94
C GLY A 160 3.45 -12.93 5.35
N LEU A 161 4.16 -11.83 5.06
CA LEU A 161 3.69 -10.47 5.35
C LEU A 161 2.47 -10.09 4.51
N ILE A 162 2.40 -10.49 3.23
CA ILE A 162 1.21 -10.29 2.38
C ILE A 162 0.01 -11.01 2.99
N LEU A 163 0.15 -12.30 3.31
CA LEU A 163 -0.93 -13.08 3.90
C LEU A 163 -1.39 -12.49 5.24
N LEU A 164 -0.45 -12.06 6.08
CA LEU A 164 -0.77 -11.42 7.35
C LEU A 164 -1.46 -10.06 7.16
N SER A 165 -1.05 -9.28 6.16
CA SER A 165 -1.73 -8.02 5.80
C SER A 165 -3.18 -8.28 5.37
N ILE A 166 -3.42 -9.34 4.59
CA ILE A 166 -4.76 -9.77 4.18
C ILE A 166 -5.58 -10.22 5.40
N LEU A 167 -5.00 -11.02 6.30
CA LEU A 167 -5.67 -11.48 7.52
C LEU A 167 -6.02 -10.31 8.45
N LEU A 168 -5.13 -9.33 8.61
CA LEU A 168 -5.39 -8.12 9.39
C LEU A 168 -6.50 -7.27 8.75
N ALA A 169 -6.50 -7.12 7.43
CA ALA A 169 -7.58 -6.42 6.72
C ALA A 169 -8.93 -7.16 6.87
N ALA A 170 -8.94 -8.48 6.75
CA ALA A 170 -10.14 -9.30 6.93
C ALA A 170 -10.67 -9.24 8.37
N ALA A 171 -9.78 -9.37 9.38
CA ALA A 171 -10.13 -9.21 10.78
C ALA A 171 -10.69 -7.79 11.05
N GLY A 172 -10.09 -6.78 10.44
CA GLY A 172 -10.55 -5.40 10.55
C GLY A 172 -11.93 -5.18 9.94
N LEU A 173 -12.24 -5.88 8.83
CA LEU A 173 -13.55 -5.84 8.20
C LEU A 173 -14.62 -6.49 9.09
N LEU A 174 -14.29 -7.66 9.66
CA LEU A 174 -15.17 -8.40 10.57
C LEU A 174 -15.44 -7.63 11.87
N ALA A 175 -14.50 -6.79 12.33
CA ALA A 175 -14.67 -5.87 13.44
C ALA A 175 -15.43 -4.58 13.04
N CYS A 176 -16.55 -4.72 12.32
CA CYS A 176 -17.41 -3.64 11.83
C CYS A 176 -16.68 -2.57 10.99
N GLY A 177 -15.60 -2.92 10.30
CA GLY A 177 -14.78 -1.99 9.52
C GLY A 177 -13.91 -1.02 10.34
N PHE A 178 -14.19 -0.86 11.64
CA PHE A 178 -13.37 -0.04 12.54
C PHE A 178 -11.97 -0.61 12.70
N GLY A 179 -11.82 -1.93 12.64
CA GLY A 179 -10.49 -2.55 12.69
C GLY A 179 -9.64 -2.21 11.46
N ILE A 180 -10.22 -2.02 10.27
CA ILE A 180 -9.48 -1.55 9.08
C ILE A 180 -8.90 -0.16 9.32
N PHE A 181 -9.65 0.69 10.03
CA PHE A 181 -9.23 2.06 10.32
C PHE A 181 -7.92 2.11 11.11
N LEU A 182 -7.68 1.14 11.99
CA LEU A 182 -6.44 1.04 12.77
C LEU A 182 -5.40 0.14 12.10
N SER A 183 -5.81 -0.93 11.43
CA SER A 183 -4.87 -1.88 10.81
C SER A 183 -4.20 -1.32 9.57
N ALA A 184 -4.88 -0.48 8.78
CA ALA A 184 -4.33 0.10 7.56
C ALA A 184 -3.04 0.91 7.79
N PRO A 185 -2.98 1.90 8.71
CA PRO A 185 -1.75 2.64 8.97
C PRO A 185 -0.66 1.75 9.56
N VAL A 186 -1.00 0.79 10.43
CA VAL A 186 -0.03 -0.15 11.02
C VAL A 186 0.64 -1.00 9.94
N VAL A 187 -0.17 -1.58 9.04
CA VAL A 187 0.33 -2.39 7.92
C VAL A 187 1.17 -1.53 6.99
N ALA A 188 0.72 -0.32 6.65
CA ALA A 188 1.47 0.59 5.79
C ALA A 188 2.88 0.90 6.36
N VAL A 189 2.96 1.26 7.64
CA VAL A 189 4.23 1.55 8.32
C VAL A 189 5.11 0.31 8.44
N ALA A 190 4.54 -0.87 8.72
CA ALA A 190 5.26 -2.13 8.74
C ALA A 190 5.90 -2.44 7.37
N TRP A 191 5.16 -2.25 6.28
CA TRP A 191 5.67 -2.39 4.92
C TRP A 191 6.80 -1.41 4.61
N ALA A 192 6.70 -0.15 5.04
CA ALA A 192 7.78 0.83 4.90
C ALA A 192 9.03 0.43 5.67
N ARG A 193 8.89 -0.13 6.89
CA ARG A 193 10.03 -0.64 7.66
C ARG A 193 10.74 -1.79 6.92
N VAL A 194 9.97 -2.77 6.45
CA VAL A 194 10.49 -3.92 5.68
C VAL A 194 11.19 -3.45 4.40
N TYR A 195 10.62 -2.47 3.70
CA TYR A 195 11.26 -1.86 2.54
C TYR A 195 12.62 -1.25 2.89
N ARG A 196 12.73 -0.49 4.00
CA ARG A 196 13.99 0.12 4.43
C ARG A 196 15.04 -0.92 4.81
N ASP A 197 14.65 -1.97 5.53
CA ASP A 197 15.55 -3.05 5.93
C ASP A 197 16.11 -3.79 4.70
N LEU A 198 15.28 -4.01 3.68
CA LEU A 198 15.70 -4.62 2.42
C LEU A 198 16.52 -3.66 1.54
N ALA A 199 16.16 -2.38 1.49
CA ALA A 199 16.85 -1.37 0.70
C ALA A 199 18.22 -0.98 1.27
N SER A 200 18.41 -1.06 2.58
CA SER A 200 19.71 -0.81 3.23
C SER A 200 20.69 -1.98 3.09
N GLY A 201 20.19 -3.20 2.91
CA GLY A 201 21.00 -4.40 2.71
C GLY A 201 21.29 -4.79 1.24
N ALA A 202 20.82 -4.00 0.27
CA ALA A 202 20.90 -4.27 -1.17
C ALA A 202 21.79 -3.25 -1.89
#